data_AF-A0A8X6S658-F1
#
_entry.id   AF-A0A8X6S658-F1
#
_cell.length_a   1.000
_cell.length_b   1.000
_cell.length_c   1.000
_cell.angle_alpha   90.00
_cell.angle_beta   90.00
_cell.angle_gamma   90.00
#
_symmetry.space_group_name_H-M   'P 1'
#
loop_
_entity.id
_entity.type
_entity.pdbx_description
1 polymer ?
#
loop_
_entity_poly.entity_id
_entity_poly.type
_entity_poly.pdbx_seq_one_letter_code
_entity_poly.pdbx_strand_id
1 'polypeptide(L)'
;MGTRLRRLKTKMRGQKLSDGKPLCGRNRLTEAEIDRLQAYYGLDIRRNLSSVKDMQQAIWAIFLHKLSTDENLSMDFVPLIQIRGANLKKQNCLGETYHHKK
;
A
#
# COMPACT_ATOMS: atom_id res chain seq x y z
N MET A 1 6.41 -9.59 -5.58
CA MET A 1 5.32 -8.66 -5.97
C MET A 1 5.68 -7.81 -7.18
N GLY A 2 6.86 -7.17 -7.22
CA GLY A 2 7.27 -6.25 -8.29
C GLY A 2 7.14 -6.75 -9.73
N THR A 3 7.64 -7.96 -10.03
CA THR A 3 7.60 -8.50 -11.40
C THR A 3 6.18 -8.63 -11.94
N ARG A 4 5.22 -9.02 -11.09
CA ARG A 4 3.81 -9.11 -11.49
C ARG A 4 3.21 -7.74 -11.80
N LEU A 5 3.52 -6.74 -10.97
CA LEU A 5 3.06 -5.36 -11.18
C LEU A 5 3.67 -4.75 -12.45
N ARG A 6 4.95 -5.01 -12.73
CA ARG A 6 5.61 -4.57 -13.96
C ARG A 6 5.01 -5.21 -15.20
N ARG A 7 4.74 -6.52 -15.15
CA ARG A 7 4.04 -7.22 -16.24
C ARG A 7 2.65 -6.64 -16.49
N LEU A 8 1.89 -6.35 -15.43
CA LEU A 8 0.58 -5.70 -15.53
C LEU A 8 0.70 -4.33 -16.19
N LYS A 9 1.64 -3.50 -15.74
CA LYS A 9 1.90 -2.17 -16.32
C LYS A 9 2.20 -2.25 -17.81
N THR A 10 3.05 -3.19 -18.23
CA THR A 10 3.37 -3.40 -19.64
C THR A 10 2.16 -3.89 -20.43
N LYS A 11 1.38 -4.84 -19.89
CA LYS A 11 0.17 -5.37 -20.52
C LYS A 11 -0.90 -4.28 -20.73
N MET A 12 -1.00 -3.33 -19.81
CA MET A 12 -1.98 -2.23 -19.85
C MET A 12 -1.43 -0.97 -20.55
N ARG A 13 -0.24 -1.03 -21.15
CA ARG A 13 0.33 0.11 -21.89
C ARG A 13 -0.56 0.44 -23.09
N GLY A 14 -0.91 1.72 -23.23
CA GLY A 14 -1.80 2.20 -24.30
C GLY A 14 -3.28 1.99 -24.05
N GLN A 15 -3.65 1.21 -23.02
CA GLN A 15 -5.05 1.07 -22.59
C GLN A 15 -5.41 2.20 -21.63
N LYS A 16 -6.62 2.72 -21.80
CA LYS A 16 -7.22 3.69 -20.88
C LYS A 16 -8.04 2.93 -19.85
N LEU A 17 -7.98 3.38 -18.61
CA LEU A 17 -8.87 2.91 -17.55
C LEU A 17 -10.28 3.50 -17.75
N SER A 18 -11.22 3.13 -16.89
CA SER A 18 -12.60 3.65 -16.91
C SER A 18 -12.68 5.18 -16.84
N ASP A 19 -11.67 5.84 -16.27
CA ASP A 19 -11.55 7.30 -16.19
C ASP A 19 -10.92 7.94 -17.44
N GLY A 20 -10.70 7.18 -18.51
CA GLY A 20 -10.13 7.65 -19.76
C GLY A 20 -8.62 7.94 -19.71
N LYS A 21 -7.96 7.68 -18.58
CA LYS A 21 -6.52 7.94 -18.36
C LYS A 21 -5.68 6.67 -18.46
N PRO A 22 -4.41 6.76 -18.89
CA PRO A 22 -3.51 5.61 -18.99
C PRO A 22 -3.02 5.17 -17.61
N LEU A 23 -2.73 3.88 -17.40
CA LEU A 23 -2.30 3.34 -16.09
C LEU A 23 -1.04 4.01 -15.50
N CYS A 24 -0.23 4.72 -16.30
CA CYS A 24 0.90 5.50 -15.81
C CYS A 24 0.54 6.98 -15.62
N GLY A 25 1.31 7.67 -14.78
CA GLY A 25 1.13 9.09 -14.52
C GLY A 25 1.18 9.41 -13.03
N ARG A 26 0.94 10.68 -12.68
CA ARG A 26 0.89 11.14 -11.29
C ARG A 26 -0.26 10.43 -10.56
N ASN A 27 0.00 9.98 -9.33
CA ASN A 27 -0.94 9.20 -8.50
C ASN A 27 -1.40 7.89 -9.17
N ARG A 28 -0.58 7.31 -10.05
CA ARG A 28 -0.87 6.01 -10.68
C ARG A 28 0.28 5.02 -10.50
N LEU A 29 0.08 3.81 -11.02
CA LEU A 29 1.06 2.72 -10.93
C LEU A 29 2.28 3.00 -11.82
N THR A 30 3.25 3.69 -11.25
CA THR A 30 4.55 3.99 -11.86
C THR A 30 5.62 3.00 -11.39
N GLU A 31 6.77 2.93 -12.07
CA GLU A 31 7.90 2.10 -11.59
C GLU A 31 8.31 2.49 -10.17
N ALA A 32 8.40 3.80 -9.90
CA ALA A 32 8.74 4.31 -8.57
C ALA A 32 7.70 3.91 -7.51
N GLU A 33 6.40 3.87 -7.85
CA GLU A 33 5.38 3.39 -6.93
C GLU A 33 5.50 1.87 -6.70
N ILE A 34 5.81 1.11 -7.74
CA ILE A 34 6.08 -0.34 -7.62
C ILE A 34 7.29 -0.57 -6.69
N ASP A 35 8.36 0.20 -6.84
CA ASP A 35 9.55 0.11 -5.98
C ASP A 35 9.24 0.46 -4.53
N ARG A 36 8.46 1.54 -4.30
CA ARG A 36 7.99 1.91 -2.96
C ARG A 36 7.16 0.80 -2.32
N LEU A 37 6.18 0.25 -3.04
CA LEU A 37 5.37 -0.86 -2.54
C LEU A 37 6.23 -2.08 -2.22
N GLN A 38 7.19 -2.43 -3.08
CA GLN A 38 8.12 -3.52 -2.81
C GLN A 38 8.96 -3.28 -1.56
N ALA A 39 9.45 -2.05 -1.36
CA ALA A 39 10.24 -1.68 -0.20
C ALA A 39 9.42 -1.79 1.10
N TYR A 40 8.21 -1.21 1.13
CA TYR A 40 7.33 -1.25 2.31
C TYR A 40 6.95 -2.68 2.68
N TYR A 41 6.42 -3.46 1.73
CA TYR A 41 6.03 -4.84 2.00
C TYR A 41 7.22 -5.73 2.32
N GLY A 42 8.36 -5.55 1.65
CA GLY A 42 9.57 -6.31 1.95
C GLY A 42 10.11 -6.02 3.35
N LEU A 43 10.06 -4.76 3.80
CA LEU A 43 10.49 -4.35 5.13
C LEU A 43 9.61 -4.97 6.21
N ASP A 44 8.29 -4.91 6.05
CA ASP A 44 7.35 -5.41 7.04
C ASP A 44 7.39 -6.93 7.17
N ILE A 45 7.58 -7.65 6.06
CA ILE A 45 7.80 -9.10 6.08
C ILE A 45 9.08 -9.45 6.87
N ARG A 46 10.18 -8.70 6.64
CA ARG A 46 11.44 -8.94 7.37
C ARG A 46 11.32 -8.64 8.86
N ARG A 47 10.60 -7.57 9.22
CA ARG A 47 10.40 -7.16 10.62
C ARG A 47 9.50 -8.13 11.40
N ASN A 48 8.57 -8.79 10.73
CA ASN A 48 7.56 -9.66 11.35
C ASN A 48 7.75 -11.15 11.00
N LEU A 49 9.01 -11.60 10.80
CA LEU A 49 9.29 -12.98 10.40
C LEU A 49 8.80 -14.02 11.43
N SER A 50 8.74 -13.65 12.70
CA SER A 50 8.33 -14.51 13.81
C SER A 50 6.81 -14.68 13.95
N SER A 51 6.00 -13.85 13.28
CA SER A 51 4.55 -13.83 13.49
C SER A 51 3.79 -13.47 12.21
N VAL A 52 3.08 -14.45 11.67
CA VAL A 52 2.22 -14.27 10.49
C VAL A 52 1.11 -13.25 10.76
N LYS A 53 0.61 -13.21 12.00
CA LYS A 53 -0.44 -12.26 12.41
C LYS A 53 0.09 -10.82 12.37
N ASP A 54 1.27 -10.58 12.91
CA ASP A 54 1.85 -9.23 12.95
C ASP A 54 2.27 -8.76 11.55
N MET A 55 2.74 -9.70 10.72
CA MET A 55 2.99 -9.45 9.30
C MET A 55 1.72 -9.03 8.56
N GLN A 56 0.61 -9.75 8.75
CA GLN A 56 -0.67 -9.38 8.15
C GLN A 56 -1.12 -7.98 8.61
N GLN A 57 -1.04 -7.71 9.90
CA GLN A 57 -1.42 -6.42 10.47
C GLN A 57 -0.58 -5.26 9.89
N ALA A 58 0.73 -5.44 9.75
CA ALA A 58 1.62 -4.45 9.16
C ALA A 58 1.32 -4.19 7.67
N ILE A 59 1.11 -5.26 6.88
CA ILE A 59 0.69 -5.18 5.48
C ILE A 59 -0.62 -4.40 5.33
N TRP A 60 -1.61 -4.67 6.20
CA TRP A 60 -2.89 -3.95 6.21
C TRP A 60 -2.74 -2.48 6.59
N ALA A 61 -1.88 -2.17 7.56
CA ALA A 61 -1.60 -0.79 7.96
C ALA A 61 -1.01 0.03 6.81
N ILE A 62 -0.03 -0.52 6.05
CA ILE A 62 0.50 0.13 4.84
C ILE A 62 -0.63 0.37 3.82
N PHE A 63 -1.44 -0.65 3.58
CA PHE A 63 -2.52 -0.58 2.59
C PHE A 63 -3.51 0.54 2.92
N LEU A 64 -3.97 0.62 4.17
CA LEU A 64 -4.88 1.67 4.63
C LEU A 64 -4.25 3.05 4.62
N HIS A 65 -2.97 3.17 4.99
CA HIS A 65 -2.25 4.45 4.93
C HIS A 65 -2.19 4.98 3.49
N LYS A 66 -1.94 4.11 2.52
CA LYS A 66 -1.94 4.46 1.09
C LYS A 66 -3.33 4.82 0.58
N LEU A 67 -4.36 4.11 1.01
CA LEU A 67 -5.75 4.45 0.67
C LEU A 67 -6.20 5.77 1.29
N SER A 68 -5.79 6.07 2.53
CA SER A 68 -6.20 7.28 3.26
C SER A 68 -5.56 8.56 2.76
N THR A 69 -4.51 8.48 1.94
CA THR A 69 -3.83 9.65 1.36
C THR A 69 -4.49 10.10 0.06
N ASP A 70 -5.36 9.26 -0.52
CA ASP A 70 -6.33 9.63 -1.55
C ASP A 70 -7.62 9.97 -0.78
N GLU A 71 -8.04 11.24 -0.78
CA GLU A 71 -9.16 11.69 0.07
C GLU A 71 -10.44 10.86 -0.16
N ASN A 72 -11.17 10.59 0.94
CA ASN A 72 -12.34 9.72 1.12
C ASN A 72 -12.08 8.22 1.31
N LEU A 73 -11.60 7.85 2.50
CA LEU A 73 -12.07 6.61 3.12
C LEU A 73 -13.33 6.91 3.92
N SER A 74 -14.48 6.45 3.43
CA SER A 74 -15.68 6.36 4.26
C SER A 74 -15.34 5.55 5.51
N MET A 75 -15.81 6.03 6.65
CA MET A 75 -15.71 5.42 7.98
C MET A 75 -16.21 3.95 8.04
N ASP A 76 -16.68 3.39 6.94
CA ASP A 76 -17.26 2.05 6.82
C ASP A 76 -16.24 0.93 6.58
N PHE A 77 -14.99 1.24 6.22
CA PHE A 77 -13.93 0.22 6.03
C PHE A 77 -13.10 -0.05 7.29
N VAL A 78 -13.14 0.86 8.26
CA VAL A 78 -12.46 0.75 9.55
C VAL A 78 -13.03 -0.37 10.46
N PRO A 79 -14.35 -0.68 10.48
CA PRO A 79 -14.90 -1.73 11.34
C PRO A 79 -14.56 -3.16 10.87
N LEU A 80 -14.36 -3.39 9.57
CA LEU A 80 -14.08 -4.74 9.03
C LEU A 80 -12.76 -5.33 9.56
N ILE A 81 -11.79 -4.47 9.85
CA ILE A 81 -10.49 -4.87 10.42
C ILE A 81 -10.64 -5.20 11.91
N GLN A 82 -11.47 -4.46 12.63
CA GLN A 82 -11.78 -4.71 14.05
C GLN A 82 -12.49 -6.06 14.25
N ILE A 83 -13.32 -6.49 13.30
CA ILE A 83 -14.15 -7.71 13.41
C ILE A 83 -13.33 -9.00 13.17
N ARG A 84 -12.24 -8.97 12.39
CA ARG A 84 -11.43 -10.18 12.09
C ARG A 84 -10.07 -10.25 12.78
N GLY A 85 -9.56 -9.16 13.35
CA GLY A 85 -8.24 -9.11 13.98
C GLY A 85 -8.25 -8.25 15.23
N ALA A 86 -8.62 -8.87 16.35
CA ALA A 86 -8.74 -8.23 17.65
C ALA A 86 -7.57 -7.27 17.99
N ASN A 87 -7.97 -6.06 18.41
CA ASN A 87 -7.21 -5.03 19.13
C ASN A 87 -6.07 -4.33 18.39
N LEU A 88 -6.41 -3.43 17.45
CA LEU A 88 -5.51 -2.32 17.13
C LEU A 88 -5.60 -1.27 18.25
N LYS A 89 -4.75 -1.38 19.28
CA LYS A 89 -4.47 -0.21 20.13
C LYS A 89 -3.87 0.85 19.19
N LYS A 90 -4.52 2.01 19.10
CA LYS A 90 -3.97 3.19 18.43
C LYS A 90 -2.58 3.46 19.01
N GLN A 91 -1.54 3.01 18.34
CA GLN A 91 -0.19 3.43 18.62
C GLN A 91 0.09 4.62 17.72
N ASN A 92 0.30 5.77 18.35
CA ASN A 92 0.95 6.92 17.74
C ASN A 92 2.38 6.50 17.38
N CYS A 93 2.55 5.84 16.24
CA CYS A 93 3.88 5.57 15.70
C CYS A 93 4.37 6.84 15.01
N LEU A 94 5.06 7.64 15.83
CA LEU A 94 5.81 8.85 15.53
C LEU A 94 6.42 8.85 14.12
N GLY A 95 6.27 10.01 13.47
CA GLY A 95 6.67 10.24 12.09
C GLY A 95 8.17 10.06 11.89
N GLU A 96 8.52 9.12 11.02
CA GLU A 96 9.72 9.25 10.21
C GLU A 96 9.27 9.70 8.82
N THR A 97 9.47 10.99 8.55
CA THR A 97 9.28 11.56 7.22
C THR A 97 10.32 10.96 6.28
N TYR A 98 9.87 10.14 5.33
CA TYR A 98 10.72 9.61 4.26
C TYR A 98 11.08 10.75 3.30
N HIS A 99 12.25 11.37 3.50
CA HIS A 99 12.79 12.35 2.57
C HIS A 99 13.34 11.66 1.32
N HIS A 100 12.75 11.99 0.17
CA HIS A 100 13.22 11.55 -1.13
C HIS A 100 14.49 12.32 -1.49
N LYS A 101 15.63 11.63 -1.64
CA LYS A 101 16.87 12.24 -2.14
C LYS A 101 16.77 12.33 -3.67
N LYS A 102 16.83 13.57 -4.18
CA LYS A 102 16.95 13.86 -5.62
C LYS A 102 18.27 13.37 -6.18
#